data_AF-A0A381TIN5-F1
#
_entry.id   AF-A0A381TIN5-F1
#
_cell.length_a   1.000
_cell.length_b   1.000
_cell.length_c   1.000
_cell.angle_alpha   90.00
_cell.angle_beta   90.00
_cell.angle_gamma   90.00
#
_symmetry.space_group_name_H-M   'P 1'
#
loop_
_entity.id
_entity.type
_entity.pdbx_description
1 polymer ?
#
loop_
_entity_poly.entity_id
_entity_poly.type
_entity_poly.pdbx_seq_one_letter_code
_entity_poly.pdbx_strand_id
1 'polypeptide(L)'
;MKNNYYHIRKKIVVIPIVSLVSNYAREACKQNKGLEFVNISPIRGLNNQDSSLQKKIINSIISHPNISGALLVTNDHKSSQDYKNNIKFFKKPVETISLLGSKGFKKFFINSKKKINKIKLKLKNNNKKKKDFSLTNLCVALECGGSDQTSGLFTNPV
;
A
#
# COMPACT_ATOMS: atom_id res chain seq x y z
N MET A 1 -23.26 -1.16 2.53
CA MET A 1 -23.14 -0.07 1.53
C MET A 1 -21.66 0.09 1.16
N LYS A 2 -21.30 0.05 -0.14
CA LYS A 2 -19.92 0.37 -0.56
C LYS A 2 -19.78 1.89 -0.53
N ASN A 3 -19.19 2.44 0.53
CA ASN A 3 -18.97 3.88 0.62
C ASN A 3 -18.00 4.31 -0.48
N ASN A 4 -18.50 5.11 -1.44
CA ASN A 4 -17.70 5.72 -2.49
C ASN A 4 -16.94 6.92 -1.92
N TYR A 5 -15.93 6.66 -1.10
CA TYR A 5 -15.07 7.71 -0.59
C TYR A 5 -14.23 8.33 -1.71
N TYR A 6 -14.12 9.65 -1.70
CA TYR A 6 -13.32 10.40 -2.64
C TYR A 6 -11.85 10.40 -2.23
N HIS A 7 -10.96 10.50 -3.23
CA HIS A 7 -9.51 10.53 -2.99
C HIS A 7 -9.02 11.97 -3.09
N ILE A 8 -8.27 12.41 -2.09
CA ILE A 8 -7.64 13.74 -2.04
C ILE A 8 -6.15 13.69 -2.42
N ARG A 9 -5.56 12.49 -2.45
CA ARG A 9 -4.17 12.23 -2.84
C ARG A 9 -4.09 11.07 -3.83
N LYS A 10 -3.00 11.01 -4.58
CA LYS A 10 -2.67 9.88 -5.47
C LYS A 10 -1.31 9.34 -5.10
N LYS A 11 -1.27 8.23 -4.38
CA LYS A 11 -0.04 7.59 -3.89
C LYS A 11 0.17 6.24 -4.53
N ILE A 12 1.42 5.90 -4.81
CA ILE A 12 1.82 4.53 -5.15
C ILE A 12 2.61 4.01 -3.96
N VAL A 13 2.19 2.88 -3.41
CA VAL A 13 2.81 2.34 -2.19
C VAL A 13 3.66 1.12 -2.47
N VAL A 14 4.74 0.95 -1.70
CA VAL A 14 5.54 -0.27 -1.65
C VAL A 14 5.33 -0.91 -0.28
N ILE A 15 4.81 -2.14 -0.27
CA ILE A 15 4.41 -2.85 0.95
C ILE A 15 5.22 -4.14 1.07
N PRO A 16 6.06 -4.31 2.10
CA PRO A 16 6.65 -5.60 2.41
C PRO A 16 5.60 -6.48 3.08
N ILE A 17 5.40 -7.70 2.59
CA ILE A 17 4.42 -8.62 3.15
C ILE A 17 4.97 -9.34 4.40
N VAL A 18 6.29 -9.37 4.57
CA VAL A 18 6.94 -9.91 5.77
C VAL A 18 8.14 -9.04 6.15
N SER A 19 8.51 -9.02 7.42
CA SER A 19 9.62 -8.21 7.94
C SER A 19 10.96 -8.48 7.24
N LEU A 20 11.21 -9.74 6.83
CA LEU A 20 12.42 -10.17 6.12
C LEU A 20 12.70 -9.37 4.84
N VAL A 21 11.67 -8.81 4.20
CA VAL A 21 11.82 -8.05 2.95
C VAL A 21 11.60 -6.55 3.11
N SER A 22 11.42 -6.07 4.35
CA SER A 22 11.16 -4.64 4.63
C SER A 22 12.28 -3.74 4.15
N ASN A 23 13.54 -4.12 4.35
CA ASN A 23 14.68 -3.31 3.88
C ASN A 23 14.76 -3.27 2.35
N TYR A 24 14.53 -4.39 1.67
CA TYR A 24 14.49 -4.44 0.20
C TYR A 24 13.35 -3.59 -0.38
N ALA A 25 12.17 -3.65 0.24
CA ALA A 25 11.02 -2.83 -0.13
C ALA A 25 11.30 -1.34 0.08
N ARG A 26 11.91 -0.97 1.22
CA ARG A 26 12.30 0.40 1.54
C ARG A 26 13.32 0.95 0.55
N GLU A 27 14.35 0.18 0.23
CA GLU A 27 15.38 0.58 -0.74
C GLU A 27 14.83 0.68 -2.17
N ALA A 28 13.97 -0.26 -2.58
CA ALA A 28 13.26 -0.15 -3.85
C ALA A 28 12.37 1.11 -3.91
N CYS A 29 11.76 1.49 -2.79
CA CYS A 29 10.99 2.73 -2.68
C CYS A 29 11.89 3.96 -2.82
N LYS A 30 13.01 4.04 -2.09
CA LYS A 30 13.95 5.18 -2.14
C LYS A 30 14.54 5.42 -3.53
N GLN A 31 14.87 4.34 -4.26
CA GLN A 31 15.45 4.42 -5.60
C GLN A 31 14.46 4.93 -6.67
N ASN A 32 13.17 5.10 -6.33
CA ASN A 32 12.12 5.45 -7.28
C ASN A 32 11.28 6.63 -6.76
N LYS A 33 11.32 7.78 -7.47
CA LYS A 33 10.54 8.97 -7.11
C LYS A 33 9.03 8.72 -7.11
N GLY A 34 8.31 9.39 -6.20
CA GLY A 34 6.83 9.40 -6.16
C GLY A 34 6.20 8.14 -5.57
N LEU A 35 6.94 7.40 -4.74
CA LEU A 35 6.46 6.22 -4.03
C LEU A 35 6.42 6.49 -2.52
N GLU A 36 5.55 5.79 -1.80
CA GLU A 36 5.52 5.77 -0.33
C GLU A 36 5.75 4.35 0.19
N PHE A 37 6.66 4.22 1.15
CA PHE A 37 6.90 2.95 1.82
C PHE A 37 5.90 2.80 2.96
N VAL A 38 5.10 1.74 2.92
CA VAL A 38 4.14 1.43 3.99
C VAL A 38 4.63 0.19 4.71
N ASN A 39 5.14 0.39 5.92
CA ASN A 39 5.64 -0.70 6.75
C ASN A 39 4.48 -1.35 7.52
N ILE A 40 4.32 -2.66 7.40
CA ILE A 40 3.32 -3.44 8.17
C ILE A 40 4.00 -4.33 9.24
N SER A 41 5.14 -3.87 9.78
CA SER A 41 6.00 -4.62 10.72
C SER A 41 5.30 -5.00 12.03
N PRO A 42 5.59 -6.17 12.64
CA PRO A 42 6.08 -7.42 12.06
C PRO A 42 4.93 -8.44 11.98
N ILE A 43 4.06 -8.32 10.98
CA ILE A 43 3.01 -9.32 10.77
C ILE A 43 3.55 -10.38 9.79
N ARG A 44 3.79 -11.60 10.26
CA ARG A 44 4.00 -12.78 9.39
C ARG A 44 2.73 -13.64 9.27
N GLY A 45 1.69 -13.32 10.04
CA GLY A 45 0.43 -14.05 9.99
C GLY A 45 0.63 -15.53 10.32
N LEU A 46 1.28 -15.83 11.45
CA LEU A 46 1.78 -17.18 11.77
C LEU A 46 0.66 -18.20 12.05
N ASN A 47 -0.48 -17.74 12.57
CA ASN A 47 -1.69 -18.54 12.72
C ASN A 47 -2.77 -18.09 11.73
N ASN A 48 -3.87 -18.86 11.63
CA ASN A 48 -4.93 -18.60 10.67
C ASN A 48 -5.62 -17.23 10.89
N GLN A 49 -5.82 -16.82 12.14
CA GLN A 49 -6.47 -15.55 12.48
C GLN A 49 -5.59 -14.35 12.08
N ASP A 50 -4.31 -14.39 12.44
CA ASP A 50 -3.32 -13.37 12.12
C ASP A 50 -3.11 -13.27 10.60
N SER A 51 -3.06 -14.41 9.89
CA SER A 51 -2.96 -14.44 8.43
C SER A 51 -4.16 -13.77 7.77
N SER A 52 -5.37 -14.04 8.29
CA SER A 52 -6.60 -13.41 7.82
C SER A 52 -6.59 -11.91 8.08
N LEU A 53 -6.23 -11.48 9.28
CA LEU A 53 -6.12 -10.07 9.66
C LEU A 53 -5.08 -9.35 8.81
N GLN A 54 -3.92 -9.96 8.59
CA GLN A 54 -2.86 -9.42 7.73
C GLN A 54 -3.36 -9.19 6.30
N LYS A 55 -4.03 -10.19 5.71
CA LYS A 55 -4.63 -10.07 4.37
C LYS A 55 -5.67 -8.95 4.35
N LYS A 56 -6.49 -8.83 5.40
CA LYS A 56 -7.48 -7.75 5.54
C LYS A 56 -6.81 -6.38 5.56
N ILE A 57 -5.77 -6.19 6.38
CA ILE A 57 -5.01 -4.93 6.46
C ILE A 57 -4.39 -4.57 5.10
N ILE A 58 -3.70 -5.51 4.45
CA ILE A 58 -3.07 -5.27 3.14
C ILE A 58 -4.14 -4.90 2.09
N ASN A 59 -5.25 -5.63 2.04
CA ASN A 59 -6.35 -5.35 1.13
C ASN A 59 -6.99 -3.99 1.41
N SER A 60 -7.14 -3.60 2.68
CA SER A 60 -7.63 -2.28 3.10
C SER A 60 -6.70 -1.16 2.66
N ILE A 61 -5.37 -1.32 2.82
CA ILE A 61 -4.38 -0.34 2.35
C ILE A 61 -4.47 -0.18 0.82
N ILE A 62 -4.47 -1.28 0.07
CA ILE A 62 -4.53 -1.23 -1.41
C ILE A 62 -5.85 -0.60 -1.89
N SER A 63 -6.97 -0.93 -1.24
CA SER A 63 -8.29 -0.42 -1.61
C SER A 63 -8.52 1.04 -1.20
N HIS A 64 -7.77 1.56 -0.23
CA HIS A 64 -7.91 2.94 0.28
C HIS A 64 -7.93 3.99 -0.87
N PRO A 65 -8.89 4.95 -0.87
CA PRO A 65 -9.09 5.88 -2.00
C PRO A 65 -7.81 6.61 -2.46
N ASN A 66 -6.99 7.07 -1.50
CA ASN A 66 -5.75 7.79 -1.81
C ASN A 66 -4.64 6.92 -2.44
N ILE A 67 -4.75 5.59 -2.37
CA ILE A 67 -3.81 4.68 -3.02
C ILE A 67 -4.26 4.48 -4.46
N SER A 68 -3.39 4.82 -5.40
CA SER A 68 -3.62 4.68 -6.84
C SER A 68 -3.03 3.38 -7.37
N GLY A 69 -1.95 2.85 -6.77
CA GLY A 69 -1.35 1.57 -7.11
C GLY A 69 -0.42 1.06 -6.03
N ALA A 70 0.00 -0.19 -6.14
CA ALA A 70 0.85 -0.81 -5.11
C ALA A 70 1.85 -1.83 -5.70
N LEU A 71 3.04 -1.90 -5.10
CA LEU A 71 3.99 -2.99 -5.27
C LEU A 71 4.05 -3.79 -3.97
N LEU A 72 3.69 -5.07 -4.03
CA LEU A 72 3.81 -6.00 -2.92
C LEU A 72 5.14 -6.75 -3.01
N VAL A 73 5.95 -6.64 -1.97
CA VAL A 73 7.25 -7.32 -1.88
C VAL A 73 7.12 -8.52 -0.96
N THR A 74 7.40 -9.70 -1.50
CA THR A 74 7.31 -10.99 -0.80
C THR A 74 8.69 -11.62 -0.67
N ASN A 75 8.84 -12.56 0.26
CA ASN A 75 10.08 -13.31 0.38
C ASN A 75 10.21 -14.36 -0.73
N ASP A 76 9.23 -15.25 -0.85
CA ASP A 76 9.25 -16.41 -1.73
C ASP A 76 8.29 -16.28 -2.94
N HIS A 77 8.51 -17.14 -3.94
CA HIS A 77 7.75 -17.13 -5.19
C HIS A 77 6.28 -17.55 -5.00
N LYS A 78 6.00 -18.49 -4.10
CA LYS A 78 4.64 -18.99 -3.84
C LYS A 78 3.77 -17.87 -3.28
N SER A 79 4.26 -17.18 -2.25
CA SER A 79 3.60 -15.99 -1.69
C SER A 79 3.34 -14.92 -2.77
N SER A 80 4.33 -14.62 -3.61
CA SER A 80 4.17 -13.66 -4.71
C SER A 80 3.04 -14.04 -5.67
N GLN A 81 2.90 -15.33 -5.97
CA GLN A 81 1.88 -15.86 -6.87
C GLN A 81 0.49 -15.87 -6.21
N ASP A 82 0.41 -16.22 -4.92
CA ASP A 82 -0.83 -16.19 -4.15
C ASP A 82 -1.42 -14.78 -4.11
N TYR A 83 -0.60 -13.76 -3.82
CA TYR A 83 -1.03 -12.37 -3.89
C TYR A 83 -1.39 -11.96 -5.33
N LYS A 84 -0.64 -12.40 -6.33
CA LYS A 84 -0.92 -12.10 -7.75
C LYS A 84 -2.28 -12.64 -8.20
N ASN A 85 -2.65 -13.83 -7.76
CA ASN A 85 -3.96 -14.42 -8.06
C ASN A 85 -5.10 -13.64 -7.38
N ASN A 86 -4.87 -13.16 -6.16
CA ASN A 86 -5.83 -12.35 -5.41
C ASN A 86 -5.89 -10.88 -5.87
N ILE A 87 -4.92 -10.38 -6.63
CA ILE A 87 -4.90 -8.98 -7.08
C ILE A 87 -6.04 -8.66 -8.08
N LYS A 88 -6.62 -9.67 -8.74
CA LYS A 88 -7.70 -9.49 -9.74
C LYS A 88 -8.92 -8.74 -9.19
N PHE A 89 -9.11 -8.73 -7.87
CA PHE A 89 -10.22 -8.02 -7.23
C PHE A 89 -10.02 -6.50 -7.14
N PHE A 90 -8.80 -5.98 -7.34
CA PHE A 90 -8.54 -4.55 -7.25
C PHE A 90 -8.72 -3.84 -8.60
N LYS A 91 -9.49 -2.75 -8.60
CA LYS A 91 -9.63 -1.84 -9.75
C LYS A 91 -8.42 -0.91 -9.97
N LYS A 92 -7.26 -1.27 -9.41
CA LYS A 92 -6.04 -0.45 -9.36
C LYS A 92 -4.84 -1.28 -9.83
N PRO A 93 -3.83 -0.67 -10.46
CA PRO A 93 -2.61 -1.37 -10.81
C PRO A 93 -1.85 -1.83 -9.55
N VAL A 94 -1.83 -3.14 -9.35
CA VAL A 94 -1.02 -3.79 -8.31
C VAL A 94 -0.09 -4.81 -8.97
N GLU A 95 1.17 -4.83 -8.55
CA GLU A 95 2.14 -5.84 -8.97
C GLU A 95 2.77 -6.50 -7.73
N THR A 96 3.22 -7.75 -7.89
CA THR A 96 3.99 -8.48 -6.87
C THR A 96 5.41 -8.75 -7.35
N ILE A 97 6.34 -8.86 -6.40
CA ILE A 97 7.70 -9.33 -6.63
C ILE A 97 8.18 -10.16 -5.44
N SER A 98 8.88 -11.26 -5.70
CA SER A 98 9.55 -12.05 -4.66
C SER A 98 11.05 -11.80 -4.64
N LEU A 99 11.63 -11.69 -3.46
CA LEU A 99 13.08 -11.61 -3.28
C LEU A 99 13.77 -12.89 -3.80
N LEU A 100 13.36 -14.06 -3.32
CA LEU A 100 13.98 -15.34 -3.67
C LEU A 100 13.75 -15.73 -5.14
N GLY A 101 12.60 -15.39 -5.72
CA GLY A 101 12.35 -15.60 -7.15
C GLY A 101 13.08 -14.61 -8.08
N SER A 102 13.78 -13.60 -7.56
CA SER A 102 14.47 -12.61 -8.38
C SER A 102 15.88 -13.02 -8.84
N LYS A 103 16.36 -14.24 -8.54
CA LYS A 103 17.72 -14.70 -8.90
C LYS A 103 18.82 -13.72 -8.40
N GLY A 104 18.66 -13.19 -7.19
CA GLY A 104 19.62 -12.30 -6.51
C GLY A 104 19.20 -10.83 -6.41
N PHE A 105 19.93 -10.07 -5.58
CA PHE A 105 19.58 -8.69 -5.19
C PHE A 105 19.60 -7.68 -6.34
N LYS A 106 20.62 -7.72 -7.22
CA LYS A 106 20.73 -6.81 -8.37
C LYS A 106 19.50 -6.95 -9.29
N LYS A 107 19.11 -8.19 -9.59
CA LYS A 107 17.94 -8.50 -10.42
C LYS A 107 16.63 -8.13 -9.73
N PHE A 108 16.54 -8.26 -8.40
CA PHE A 108 15.38 -7.78 -7.63
C PHE A 108 15.12 -6.28 -7.86
N PHE A 109 16.13 -5.42 -7.73
CA PHE A 109 15.96 -3.97 -7.92
C PHE A 109 15.66 -3.58 -9.38
N ILE A 110 16.28 -4.26 -10.35
CA ILE A 110 15.96 -4.05 -11.77
C ILE A 110 14.50 -4.43 -12.05
N ASN A 111 14.05 -5.57 -11.54
CA ASN A 111 12.70 -6.07 -11.75
C ASN A 111 11.67 -5.22 -10.99
N SER A 112 11.97 -4.78 -9.77
CA SER A 112 11.08 -3.90 -9.00
C SER A 112 10.87 -2.57 -9.74
N LYS A 113 11.93 -1.97 -10.28
CA LYS A 113 11.85 -0.77 -11.13
C LYS A 113 10.98 -0.99 -12.36
N LYS A 114 11.11 -2.13 -13.06
CA LYS A 114 10.24 -2.49 -14.20
C LYS A 114 8.76 -2.57 -13.78
N LYS A 115 8.46 -3.21 -12.64
CA LYS A 115 7.11 -3.31 -12.10
C LYS A 115 6.52 -1.95 -11.69
N ILE A 116 7.32 -1.11 -11.03
CA ILE A 116 6.95 0.26 -10.66
C ILE A 116 6.63 1.10 -11.90
N ASN A 117 7.48 1.02 -12.93
CA ASN A 117 7.24 1.74 -14.18
C ASN A 117 5.95 1.27 -14.86
N LYS A 118 5.65 -0.03 -14.83
CA LYS A 118 4.38 -0.57 -15.33
C LYS A 118 3.16 -0.03 -14.56
N ILE A 119 3.26 0.11 -13.24
CA ILE A 119 2.21 0.75 -12.41
C ILE A 119 2.04 2.21 -12.83
N LYS A 120 3.14 2.98 -12.90
CA LYS A 120 3.12 4.40 -13.29
C LYS A 120 2.52 4.61 -14.68
N LEU A 121 2.87 3.76 -15.64
CA LEU A 121 2.35 3.83 -17.01
C LEU A 121 0.82 3.62 -17.04
N LYS A 122 0.32 2.60 -16.32
CA LYS A 122 -1.13 2.36 -16.20
C LYS A 122 -1.86 3.53 -15.57
N LEU A 123 -1.24 4.21 -14.59
CA LEU A 123 -1.83 5.39 -13.95
C LEU A 123 -1.81 6.62 -14.86
N LYS A 124 -0.75 6.83 -15.64
CA LYS A 124 -0.67 7.92 -16.61
C LYS A 124 -1.74 7.81 -17.69
N ASN A 125 -2.07 6.58 -18.11
CA ASN A 125 -3.15 6.35 -19.08
C ASN A 125 -4.54 6.59 -18.48
N ASN A 126 -4.67 6.56 -17.15
CA ASN A 126 -5.91 6.80 -16.42
C ASN A 126 -5.96 8.26 -15.94
N ASN A 127 -6.03 9.19 -16.89
CA ASN A 127 -6.00 10.64 -16.70
C ASN A 127 -7.27 11.22 -16.04
N LYS A 128 -7.62 10.72 -14.85
CA LYS A 128 -8.70 11.32 -14.04
C LYS A 128 -8.24 12.67 -13.50
N LYS A 129 -8.76 13.76 -14.05
CA LYS A 129 -8.56 15.13 -13.54
C LYS A 129 -9.23 15.29 -12.17
N LYS A 130 -8.78 16.29 -11.41
CA LYS A 130 -9.51 16.75 -10.22
C LYS A 130 -10.91 17.18 -10.68
N LYS A 131 -11.92 16.80 -9.92
CA LYS A 131 -13.30 17.22 -10.09
C LYS A 131 -13.87 17.58 -8.73
N ASP A 132 -14.89 18.41 -8.75
CA ASP A 132 -15.67 18.72 -7.56
C ASP A 132 -16.32 17.46 -7.02
N PHE A 133 -16.46 17.39 -5.71
CA PHE A 133 -17.04 16.27 -4.99
C PHE A 133 -17.73 16.78 -3.72
N SER A 134 -18.73 16.02 -3.25
CA SER A 134 -19.41 16.35 -2.00
C SER A 134 -18.52 16.02 -0.81
N LEU A 135 -18.55 16.87 0.22
CA LEU A 135 -17.86 16.61 1.49
C LEU A 135 -18.36 15.33 2.17
N THR A 136 -19.59 14.88 1.89
CA THR A 136 -20.12 13.59 2.38
C THR A 136 -19.36 12.37 1.85
N ASN A 137 -18.56 12.54 0.79
CA ASN A 137 -17.68 11.50 0.27
C ASN A 137 -16.28 11.53 0.91
N LEU A 138 -16.00 12.43 1.85
CA LEU A 138 -14.75 12.46 2.58
C LEU A 138 -14.83 11.58 3.83
N CYS A 139 -13.78 10.81 4.09
CA CYS A 139 -13.59 10.14 5.38
C CYS A 139 -12.46 10.87 6.11
N VAL A 140 -12.75 11.40 7.29
CA VAL A 140 -11.78 12.05 8.17
C VAL A 140 -11.70 11.20 9.43
N ALA A 141 -10.51 10.71 9.74
CA ALA A 141 -10.22 10.04 11.00
C ALA A 141 -9.57 11.05 11.94
N LEU A 142 -10.01 11.06 13.19
CA LEU A 142 -9.43 11.86 14.25
C LEU A 142 -8.66 10.93 15.19
N GLU A 143 -7.49 11.36 15.62
CA GLU A 143 -6.65 10.66 16.58
C GLU A 143 -6.02 11.71 17.49
N CYS A 144 -5.90 11.40 18.78
CA CYS A 144 -5.07 12.18 19.69
C CYS A 144 -3.62 11.71 19.59
N GLY A 145 -2.66 12.63 19.69
CA GLY A 145 -1.24 12.30 19.79
C GLY A 145 -0.87 11.94 21.24
N GLY A 146 0.01 12.76 21.84
CA GLY A 146 0.29 12.67 23.27
C GLY A 146 -0.88 13.23 24.08
N SER A 147 -1.28 12.52 25.14
CA SER A 147 -2.26 13.06 26.08
C SER A 147 -1.64 14.23 26.84
N ASP A 148 -2.31 15.37 26.85
CA ASP A 148 -1.98 16.51 27.69
C ASP A 148 -3.25 17.04 28.37
N GLN A 149 -3.06 17.73 29.50
CA GLN A 149 -4.16 18.23 30.34
C GLN A 149 -5.06 19.24 29.63
N THR A 150 -4.59 19.87 28.56
CA THR A 150 -5.27 20.95 27.85
C THR A 150 -5.96 20.47 26.56
N SER A 151 -5.63 19.29 26.04
CA SER A 151 -6.23 18.72 24.82
C SER A 151 -7.76 18.64 24.88
N GLY A 152 -8.30 18.20 26.02
CA GLY A 152 -9.75 18.10 26.24
C GLY A 152 -10.46 19.45 26.33
N LEU A 153 -9.71 20.54 26.53
CA LEU A 153 -10.26 21.90 26.69
C LEU A 153 -10.16 22.71 25.40
N PHE A 154 -9.08 22.53 24.62
CA PHE A 154 -8.81 23.41 23.47
C PHE A 154 -8.83 22.72 22.11
N THR A 155 -8.24 21.52 21.96
CA THR A 155 -7.99 20.92 20.64
C THR A 155 -8.97 19.83 20.25
N ASN A 156 -9.44 19.02 21.20
CA ASN A 156 -10.40 17.95 20.91
C ASN A 156 -11.85 18.43 20.67
N PRO A 157 -12.33 19.52 21.33
CA PRO A 157 -13.70 20.01 21.09
C PRO A 157 -13.90 20.71 19.73
N VAL A 158 -12.82 21.10 19.05
CA VAL A 158 -12.82 21.84 17.76
C VAL A 158 -12.61 20.91 16.57
#